data_AF-A0A7V8BJJ5-F1
#
_entry.id   AF-A0A7V8BJJ5-F1
#
_cell.length_a   1.000
_cell.length_b   1.000
_cell.length_c   1.000
_cell.angle_alpha   90.00
_cell.angle_beta   90.00
_cell.angle_gamma   90.00
#
_symmetry.space_group_name_H-M   'P 1'
#
loop_
_entity.id
_entity.type
_entity.pdbx_description
1 polymer ?
#
loop_
_entity_poly.entity_id
_entity_poly.type
_entity_poly.pdbx_seq_one_letter_code
_entity_poly.pdbx_strand_id
1 'polypeptide(L)'
;MNRRIRLDGWLMWLLGRRANRLAVWRKAGLSWRPGCRHTALIAASHLLISEENEMRPIVIGLAALSVLASSPVCAAVVKNHPAVTPYAGSVATRRDDDGFKSYALVTAVNEKGKSDEEVLQTLKVSGNLIRFSYENPKDRSAHEIYTNYREGLEKGGFQILYACIEKECGPSHATSRWGRVTGLRFFSPEMRYIAAKGSK
;
A
#
# COMPACT_ATOMS: atom_id res chain seq x y z
N MET A 1 42.56 -45.15 -13.19
CA MET A 1 41.67 -45.95 -12.30
C MET A 1 40.24 -45.41 -12.41
N ASN A 2 39.19 -46.15 -12.01
CA ASN A 2 37.77 -45.84 -12.26
C ASN A 2 36.92 -45.84 -10.95
N ARG A 3 35.68 -45.30 -11.02
CA ARG A 3 34.67 -44.93 -9.97
C ARG A 3 34.67 -43.42 -9.65
N ARG A 4 33.60 -42.60 -9.80
CA ARG A 4 32.13 -42.80 -10.07
C ARG A 4 31.37 -43.47 -8.88
N ILE A 5 30.20 -43.02 -8.37
CA ILE A 5 29.10 -42.15 -8.88
C ILE A 5 28.52 -41.25 -7.73
N ARG A 6 27.69 -40.23 -8.08
CA ARG A 6 26.93 -39.24 -7.25
C ARG A 6 27.78 -38.03 -6.77
N LEU A 7 27.40 -36.73 -6.87
CA LEU A 7 26.20 -35.93 -7.28
C LEU A 7 25.27 -35.38 -6.14
N ASP A 8 24.32 -34.52 -6.56
CA ASP A 8 23.27 -33.74 -5.85
C ASP A 8 23.74 -32.58 -4.93
N GLY A 9 23.42 -31.31 -5.21
CA GLY A 9 22.66 -30.74 -6.33
C GLY A 9 22.81 -29.21 -6.44
N TRP A 10 21.89 -28.52 -7.11
CA TRP A 10 21.84 -27.05 -7.28
C TRP A 10 22.92 -26.40 -8.17
N LEU A 11 22.92 -26.72 -9.48
CA LEU A 11 23.57 -25.85 -10.47
C LEU A 11 22.59 -24.78 -10.98
N MET A 12 22.98 -23.51 -10.81
CA MET A 12 22.23 -22.31 -11.20
C MET A 12 22.08 -22.20 -12.73
N TRP A 13 20.85 -22.31 -13.26
CA TRP A 13 20.56 -22.10 -14.68
C TRP A 13 20.26 -20.62 -14.97
N LEU A 14 20.96 -20.04 -15.96
CA LEU A 14 20.83 -18.65 -16.37
C LEU A 14 20.87 -18.53 -17.91
N LEU A 15 20.26 -17.46 -18.44
CA LEU A 15 20.18 -17.06 -19.87
C LEU A 15 19.18 -17.86 -20.75
N GLY A 16 18.16 -17.18 -21.31
CA GLY A 16 17.03 -17.85 -21.99
C GLY A 16 16.27 -17.13 -23.15
N ARG A 17 16.63 -15.90 -23.52
CA ARG A 17 16.11 -15.13 -24.70
C ARG A 17 14.66 -14.58 -24.66
N ARG A 18 14.36 -13.74 -25.67
CA ARG A 18 13.15 -12.90 -25.86
C ARG A 18 12.05 -13.62 -26.66
N ALA A 19 10.80 -13.21 -26.49
CA ALA A 19 9.80 -13.18 -27.59
C ALA A 19 8.72 -12.10 -27.35
N ASN A 20 8.28 -11.42 -28.42
CA ASN A 20 7.13 -10.52 -28.39
C ASN A 20 5.82 -11.31 -28.41
N ARG A 21 4.78 -10.83 -27.70
CA ARG A 21 3.39 -11.01 -28.14
C ARG A 21 2.45 -9.92 -27.61
N LEU A 22 2.37 -8.80 -28.34
CA LEU A 22 1.24 -7.89 -28.24
C LEU A 22 0.01 -8.59 -28.83
N ALA A 23 -1.03 -8.81 -28.02
CA ALA A 23 -2.30 -9.36 -28.48
C ALA A 23 -3.49 -8.82 -27.66
N VAL A 24 -4.26 -7.93 -28.29
CA VAL A 24 -5.71 -7.71 -28.13
C VAL A 24 -6.29 -7.78 -26.70
N TRP A 25 -6.45 -6.61 -26.07
CA TRP A 25 -7.50 -6.38 -25.08
C TRP A 25 -8.45 -5.27 -25.57
N ARG A 26 -9.58 -5.66 -26.18
CA ARG A 26 -10.74 -4.79 -26.44
C ARG A 26 -12.02 -5.63 -26.41
N LYS A 27 -13.13 -5.01 -26.00
CA LYS A 27 -14.46 -5.63 -25.78
C LYS A 27 -14.55 -6.68 -24.65
N ALA A 28 -14.20 -6.26 -23.44
CA ALA A 28 -14.98 -6.63 -22.26
C ALA A 28 -15.33 -5.33 -21.51
N GLY A 29 -16.61 -5.04 -21.31
CA GLY A 29 -17.09 -3.74 -20.80
C GLY A 29 -16.96 -3.54 -19.28
N LEU A 30 -16.00 -4.21 -18.63
CA LEU A 30 -15.84 -4.16 -17.18
C LEU A 30 -15.09 -2.89 -16.77
N SER A 31 -15.74 -2.04 -15.98
CA SER A 31 -15.10 -0.90 -15.33
C SER A 31 -14.10 -1.38 -14.28
N TRP A 32 -12.84 -0.98 -14.42
CA TRP A 32 -11.76 -1.39 -13.53
C TRP A 32 -11.91 -0.72 -12.17
N ARG A 33 -12.47 -1.43 -11.18
CA ARG A 33 -12.52 -0.98 -9.79
C ARG A 33 -11.18 -1.32 -9.10
N PRO A 34 -10.42 -0.34 -8.58
CA PRO A 34 -9.21 -0.63 -7.81
C PRO A 34 -9.55 -1.50 -6.59
N GLY A 35 -8.72 -2.51 -6.33
CA GLY A 35 -8.84 -3.43 -5.19
C GLY A 35 -9.33 -4.85 -5.53
N CYS A 36 -10.06 -5.07 -6.63
CA CYS A 36 -10.62 -6.39 -6.96
C CYS A 36 -9.76 -7.19 -7.96
N ARG A 37 -8.82 -8.01 -7.46
CA ARG A 37 -8.16 -9.03 -8.29
C ARG A 37 -9.16 -10.14 -8.64
N HIS A 38 -9.48 -10.26 -9.93
CA HIS A 38 -10.33 -11.35 -10.44
C HIS A 38 -9.48 -12.61 -10.63
N THR A 39 -9.51 -13.53 -9.67
CA THR A 39 -8.83 -14.82 -9.77
C THR A 39 -9.64 -15.75 -10.68
N ALA A 40 -9.45 -15.64 -11.99
CA ALA A 40 -10.10 -16.50 -12.97
C ALA A 40 -9.55 -17.94 -12.89
N LEU A 41 -10.22 -18.79 -12.11
CA LEU A 41 -9.96 -20.23 -12.08
C LEU A 41 -10.44 -20.85 -13.41
N ILE A 42 -9.49 -21.25 -14.25
CA ILE A 42 -9.78 -22.05 -15.45
C ILE A 42 -10.08 -23.48 -14.97
N ALA A 43 -11.37 -23.83 -14.93
CA ALA A 43 -11.80 -25.21 -14.71
C ALA A 43 -11.44 -26.04 -15.96
N ALA A 44 -10.35 -26.82 -15.86
CA ALA A 44 -9.91 -27.72 -16.92
C ALA A 44 -10.79 -28.98 -16.97
N SER A 45 -11.97 -28.86 -17.58
CA SER A 45 -12.92 -29.96 -17.78
C SER A 45 -12.37 -30.99 -18.76
N HIS A 46 -11.63 -31.98 -18.26
CA HIS A 46 -11.25 -33.17 -19.03
C HIS A 46 -12.51 -34.02 -19.31
N LEU A 47 -13.09 -33.83 -20.49
CA LEU A 47 -14.05 -34.75 -21.08
C LEU A 47 -13.34 -36.07 -21.42
N LEU A 48 -13.61 -37.10 -20.63
CA LEU A 48 -13.34 -38.49 -21.03
C LEU A 48 -14.48 -38.95 -21.92
N ILE A 49 -14.25 -39.00 -23.23
CA ILE A 49 -15.10 -39.75 -24.15
C ILE A 49 -14.63 -41.20 -24.10
N SER A 50 -15.52 -42.10 -23.72
CA SER A 50 -15.34 -43.54 -23.89
C SER A 50 -16.18 -43.98 -25.08
N GLU A 51 -15.55 -44.65 -26.05
CA GLU A 51 -16.29 -45.48 -27.00
C GLU A 51 -16.73 -46.80 -26.33
N GLU A 52 -17.52 -47.58 -27.05
CA GLU A 52 -18.57 -48.45 -26.50
C GLU A 52 -18.08 -49.87 -26.16
N ASN A 53 -18.63 -50.48 -25.09
CA ASN A 53 -19.49 -51.68 -25.27
C ASN A 53 -20.29 -52.08 -24.01
N GLU A 54 -21.50 -52.59 -24.25
CA GLU A 54 -22.31 -53.54 -23.46
C GLU A 54 -22.59 -53.38 -21.94
N MET A 55 -23.89 -53.22 -21.65
CA MET A 55 -24.68 -53.72 -20.51
C MET A 55 -24.11 -53.71 -19.07
N ARG A 56 -24.58 -52.75 -18.27
CA ARG A 56 -25.15 -53.04 -16.91
C ARG A 56 -25.96 -51.86 -16.34
N PRO A 57 -27.19 -52.06 -15.81
CA PRO A 57 -27.93 -51.00 -15.15
C PRO A 57 -27.40 -50.78 -13.71
N ILE A 58 -26.66 -49.70 -13.49
CA ILE A 58 -26.19 -49.30 -12.15
C ILE A 58 -26.80 -47.95 -11.78
N VAL A 59 -27.54 -47.99 -10.67
CA VAL A 59 -28.19 -46.91 -9.91
C VAL A 59 -27.72 -45.48 -10.24
N ILE A 60 -28.65 -44.66 -10.78
CA ILE A 60 -28.47 -43.22 -10.92
C ILE A 60 -28.60 -42.56 -9.54
N GLY A 61 -27.48 -42.45 -8.82
CA GLY A 61 -27.35 -41.71 -7.56
C GLY A 61 -26.79 -40.31 -7.79
N LEU A 62 -27.38 -39.27 -7.18
CA LEU A 62 -27.08 -37.86 -7.46
C LEU A 62 -25.59 -37.53 -7.30
N ALA A 63 -24.94 -37.13 -8.40
CA ALA A 63 -23.71 -36.35 -8.34
C ALA A 63 -24.05 -34.92 -7.88
N ALA A 64 -23.93 -34.66 -6.58
CA ALA A 64 -24.14 -33.33 -6.00
C ALA A 64 -23.07 -32.36 -6.52
N LEU A 65 -23.42 -31.54 -7.51
CA LEU A 65 -22.48 -30.62 -8.15
C LEU A 65 -22.17 -29.43 -7.22
N SER A 66 -21.08 -29.56 -6.46
CA SER A 66 -20.58 -28.56 -5.52
C SER A 66 -20.22 -27.24 -6.21
N VAL A 67 -21.18 -26.32 -6.31
CA VAL A 67 -20.94 -24.94 -6.77
C VAL A 67 -20.08 -24.22 -5.73
N LEU A 68 -18.77 -24.23 -5.97
CA LEU A 68 -17.80 -23.43 -5.22
C LEU A 68 -18.09 -21.94 -5.46
N ALA A 69 -18.86 -21.34 -4.56
CA ALA A 69 -19.17 -19.93 -4.58
C ALA A 69 -17.89 -19.10 -4.39
N SER A 70 -17.30 -18.68 -5.50
CA SER A 70 -16.11 -17.82 -5.56
C SER A 70 -16.47 -16.37 -5.21
N SER A 71 -16.90 -16.16 -3.97
CA SER A 71 -17.18 -14.84 -3.41
C SER A 71 -16.01 -13.90 -3.68
N PRO A 72 -16.22 -12.75 -4.34
CA PRO A 72 -15.15 -11.82 -4.63
C PRO A 72 -14.60 -11.27 -3.31
N VAL A 73 -13.34 -11.56 -3.02
CA VAL A 73 -12.62 -11.02 -1.86
C VAL A 73 -12.31 -9.54 -2.13
N CYS A 74 -13.33 -8.70 -1.96
CA CYS A 74 -13.18 -7.26 -1.90
C CYS A 74 -12.24 -6.91 -0.73
N ALA A 75 -11.19 -6.14 -1.00
CA ALA A 75 -10.34 -5.61 0.05
C ALA A 75 -11.18 -4.78 1.04
N ALA A 76 -10.94 -4.97 2.34
CA ALA A 76 -11.69 -4.26 3.39
C ALA A 76 -11.47 -2.74 3.28
N VAL A 77 -12.56 -1.98 3.32
CA VAL A 77 -12.51 -0.51 3.22
C VAL A 77 -11.89 0.06 4.49
N VAL A 78 -10.78 0.79 4.35
CA VAL A 78 -10.13 1.48 5.47
C VAL A 78 -10.98 2.69 5.86
N LYS A 79 -11.51 2.70 7.09
CA LYS A 79 -12.26 3.85 7.65
C LYS A 79 -11.32 5.02 7.91
N ASN A 80 -11.66 6.21 7.42
CA ASN A 80 -10.90 7.45 7.57
C ASN A 80 -10.73 7.90 9.05
N HIS A 81 -9.77 8.81 9.28
CA HIS A 81 -9.54 9.44 10.58
C HIS A 81 -10.74 10.31 11.02
N PRO A 82 -11.22 10.22 12.28
CA PRO A 82 -12.48 10.87 12.68
C PRO A 82 -12.40 12.40 12.78
N ALA A 83 -11.21 12.96 13.07
CA ALA A 83 -11.01 14.40 13.25
C ALA A 83 -10.21 15.07 12.10
N VAL A 84 -9.96 14.35 11.00
CA VAL A 84 -9.29 14.90 9.81
C VAL A 84 -9.95 14.33 8.57
N THR A 85 -10.75 15.15 7.89
CA THR A 85 -11.33 14.82 6.59
C THR A 85 -10.22 14.63 5.55
N PRO A 86 -10.20 13.53 4.79
CA PRO A 86 -9.25 13.38 3.68
C PRO A 86 -9.52 14.41 2.58
N TYR A 87 -8.47 14.74 1.82
CA TYR A 87 -8.61 15.52 0.59
C TYR A 87 -9.63 14.89 -0.38
N ALA A 88 -10.36 15.71 -1.12
CA ALA A 88 -11.47 15.27 -1.97
C ALA A 88 -11.01 14.27 -3.05
N GLY A 89 -11.58 13.06 -3.03
CA GLY A 89 -11.21 11.97 -3.94
C GLY A 89 -10.01 11.12 -3.47
N SER A 90 -9.34 11.48 -2.38
CA SER A 90 -8.31 10.62 -1.77
C SER A 90 -8.93 9.41 -1.06
N VAL A 91 -8.30 8.25 -1.19
CA VAL A 91 -8.79 6.98 -0.63
C VAL A 91 -7.80 6.46 0.40
N ALA A 92 -8.28 6.12 1.60
CA ALA A 92 -7.45 5.48 2.62
C ALA A 92 -7.02 4.07 2.16
N THR A 93 -5.71 3.85 2.01
CA THR A 93 -5.13 2.57 1.57
C THR A 93 -4.55 1.76 2.72
N ARG A 94 -4.26 2.40 3.86
CA ARG A 94 -3.69 1.76 5.06
C ARG A 94 -4.07 2.53 6.32
N ARG A 95 -4.38 1.79 7.39
CA ARG A 95 -4.40 2.27 8.77
C ARG A 95 -3.44 1.39 9.59
N ASP A 96 -2.57 2.02 10.38
CA ASP A 96 -1.78 1.35 11.41
C ASP A 96 -2.22 1.88 12.77
N ASP A 97 -2.73 1.00 13.63
CA ASP A 97 -3.00 1.30 15.03
C ASP A 97 -1.77 0.92 15.87
N ASP A 98 -0.90 1.90 16.09
CA ASP A 98 0.43 1.73 16.70
C ASP A 98 0.36 1.51 18.23
N GLY A 99 -0.80 1.74 18.85
CA GLY A 99 -1.03 1.63 20.30
C GLY A 99 -0.49 2.81 21.11
N PHE A 100 -0.44 2.67 22.44
CA PHE A 100 0.14 3.72 23.30
C PHE A 100 1.66 3.78 23.12
N LYS A 101 2.15 4.86 22.52
CA LYS A 101 3.57 5.09 22.23
C LYS A 101 3.95 6.53 22.49
N SER A 102 5.26 6.78 22.60
CA SER A 102 5.81 8.13 22.47
C SER A 102 6.18 8.40 21.02
N TYR A 103 5.96 9.62 20.55
CA TYR A 103 6.23 10.06 19.19
C TYR A 103 6.99 11.39 19.20
N ALA A 104 8.02 11.49 18.36
CA ALA A 104 8.78 12.72 18.17
C ALA A 104 8.10 13.56 17.07
N LEU A 105 7.30 14.56 17.48
CA LEU A 105 6.65 15.49 16.59
C LEU A 105 7.64 16.60 16.22
N VAL A 106 8.01 16.76 14.94
CA VAL A 106 8.96 17.81 14.52
C VAL A 106 8.30 19.17 14.64
N THR A 107 8.98 20.10 15.32
CA THR A 107 8.49 21.47 15.60
C THR A 107 9.39 22.57 15.04
N ALA A 108 10.62 22.25 14.63
CA ALA A 108 11.44 23.11 13.79
C ALA A 108 12.55 22.29 13.11
N VAL A 109 13.14 22.86 12.06
CA VAL A 109 14.34 22.34 11.41
C VAL A 109 15.47 23.37 11.52
N ASN A 110 16.66 22.91 11.89
CA ASN A 110 17.88 23.70 11.97
C ASN A 110 18.90 23.18 10.95
N GLU A 111 19.07 23.90 9.85
CA GLU A 111 19.93 23.50 8.73
C GLU A 111 21.42 23.37 9.08
N LYS A 112 21.85 23.96 10.22
CA LYS A 112 23.24 23.96 10.68
C LYS A 112 23.57 22.78 11.62
N GLY A 113 22.58 21.96 11.97
CA GLY A 113 22.76 20.82 12.86
C GLY A 113 23.60 19.69 12.26
N LYS A 114 24.45 19.08 13.08
CA LYS A 114 25.35 17.98 12.71
C LYS A 114 24.84 16.63 13.18
N SER A 115 24.12 16.55 14.31
CA SER A 115 23.37 15.35 14.73
C SER A 115 21.96 15.30 14.13
N ASP A 116 21.19 14.24 14.43
CA ASP A 116 19.79 14.13 14.00
C ASP A 116 18.88 15.04 14.85
N GLU A 117 19.15 15.14 16.15
CA GLU A 117 18.47 15.98 17.15
C GLU A 117 18.81 17.46 16.97
N GLU A 118 20.04 17.79 16.59
CA GLU A 118 20.45 19.16 16.29
C GLU A 118 19.76 19.70 15.02
N VAL A 119 19.38 18.84 14.07
CA VAL A 119 18.64 19.23 12.86
C VAL A 119 17.13 19.22 13.08
N LEU A 120 16.58 18.19 13.71
CA LEU A 120 15.14 18.03 13.92
C LEU A 120 14.79 18.30 15.37
N GLN A 121 14.39 19.54 15.65
CA GLN A 121 13.82 19.89 16.95
C GLN A 121 12.45 19.24 17.08
N THR A 122 12.23 18.49 18.16
CA THR A 122 11.00 17.69 18.34
C THR A 122 10.34 17.92 19.69
N LEU A 123 9.02 18.07 19.65
CA LEU A 123 8.15 17.91 20.82
C LEU A 123 7.84 16.42 21.01
N LYS A 124 8.34 15.84 22.10
CA LYS A 124 8.04 14.45 22.46
C LYS A 124 6.64 14.35 23.06
N VAL A 125 5.70 13.83 22.29
CA VAL A 125 4.32 13.55 22.74
C VAL A 125 4.16 12.06 23.10
N SER A 126 3.13 11.73 23.88
CA SER A 126 2.79 10.35 24.24
C SER A 126 1.28 10.14 24.25
N GLY A 127 0.83 9.00 23.73
CA GLY A 127 -0.60 8.67 23.62
C GLY A 127 -0.85 7.53 22.64
N ASN A 128 -2.11 7.25 22.33
CA ASN A 128 -2.46 6.28 21.29
C ASN A 128 -2.12 6.83 19.91
N LEU A 129 -1.12 6.23 19.26
CA LEU A 129 -0.68 6.60 17.93
C LEU A 129 -1.46 5.81 16.88
N ILE A 130 -2.07 6.53 15.93
CA ILE A 130 -2.75 5.97 14.76
C ILE A 130 -2.21 6.65 13.51
N ARG A 131 -1.92 5.88 12.46
CA ARG A 131 -1.34 6.37 11.21
C ARG A 131 -2.22 5.99 10.03
N PHE A 132 -2.33 6.88 9.06
CA PHE A 132 -3.12 6.67 7.84
C PHE A 132 -2.24 6.91 6.61
N SER A 133 -2.42 6.09 5.58
CA SER A 133 -1.90 6.34 4.23
C SER A 133 -3.07 6.52 3.27
N TYR A 134 -2.96 7.48 2.37
CA TYR A 134 -3.96 7.79 1.36
C TYR A 134 -3.35 7.71 -0.05
N GLU A 135 -4.04 7.12 -1.01
CA GLU A 135 -3.79 7.39 -2.44
C GLU A 135 -4.57 8.65 -2.81
N ASN A 136 -3.88 9.65 -3.35
CA ASN A 136 -4.47 10.93 -3.74
C ASN A 136 -4.82 10.95 -5.26
N PRO A 137 -5.75 11.82 -5.70
CA PRO A 137 -6.04 11.99 -7.12
C PRO A 137 -4.81 12.41 -7.93
N LYS A 138 -4.67 11.85 -9.13
CA LYS A 138 -3.47 12.01 -10.00
C LYS A 138 -3.49 13.30 -10.83
N ASP A 139 -4.63 14.00 -10.85
CA ASP A 139 -4.84 15.31 -11.45
C ASP A 139 -4.50 16.48 -10.50
N ARG A 140 -4.01 16.20 -9.28
CA ARG A 140 -3.85 17.19 -8.21
C ARG A 140 -2.41 17.36 -7.75
N SER A 141 -2.04 18.61 -7.47
CA SER A 141 -0.68 18.93 -7.05
C SER A 141 -0.47 18.62 -5.56
N ALA A 142 0.74 18.20 -5.19
CA ALA A 142 1.10 18.00 -3.78
C ALA A 142 0.97 19.29 -2.95
N HIS A 143 1.10 20.47 -3.58
CA HIS A 143 0.89 21.76 -2.93
C HIS A 143 -0.59 22.05 -2.67
N GLU A 144 -1.49 21.84 -3.64
CA GLU A 144 -2.94 21.97 -3.47
C GLU A 144 -3.46 21.07 -2.34
N ILE A 145 -3.05 19.79 -2.33
CA ILE A 145 -3.43 18.82 -1.30
C ILE A 145 -2.91 19.25 0.08
N TYR A 146 -1.66 19.70 0.18
CA TYR A 146 -1.08 20.21 1.43
C TYR A 146 -1.80 21.45 1.95
N THR A 147 -2.06 22.44 1.09
CA THR A 147 -2.74 23.69 1.46
C THR A 147 -4.17 23.41 1.92
N ASN A 148 -4.88 22.49 1.25
CA ASN A 148 -6.20 22.03 1.69
C ASN A 148 -6.16 21.37 3.09
N TYR A 149 -5.19 20.49 3.38
CA TYR A 149 -5.04 19.93 4.73
C TYR A 149 -4.68 20.99 5.77
N ARG A 150 -3.81 21.95 5.44
CA ARG A 150 -3.44 23.05 6.34
C ARG A 150 -4.65 23.91 6.69
N GLU A 151 -5.35 24.41 5.68
CA GLU A 151 -6.59 25.19 5.88
C GLU A 151 -7.66 24.39 6.61
N GLY A 152 -7.80 23.09 6.33
CA GLY A 152 -8.76 22.21 6.99
C GLY A 152 -8.46 22.01 8.49
N LEU A 153 -7.19 21.92 8.86
CA LEU A 153 -6.75 21.88 10.26
C LEU A 153 -6.98 23.23 10.96
N GLU A 154 -6.57 24.34 10.33
CA GLU A 154 -6.75 25.71 10.87
C GLU A 154 -8.26 26.02 11.07
N LYS A 155 -9.11 25.75 10.07
CA LYS A 155 -10.58 25.89 10.15
C LYS A 155 -11.23 24.90 11.12
N GLY A 156 -10.59 23.75 11.35
CA GLY A 156 -10.99 22.75 12.35
C GLY A 156 -10.56 23.09 13.79
N GLY A 157 -10.00 24.27 14.04
CA GLY A 157 -9.58 24.71 15.39
C GLY A 157 -8.31 24.02 15.90
N PHE A 158 -7.48 23.47 15.01
CA PHE A 158 -6.16 22.97 15.36
C PHE A 158 -5.15 24.12 15.41
N GLN A 159 -4.35 24.16 16.47
CA GLN A 159 -3.16 25.01 16.54
C GLN A 159 -2.06 24.39 15.67
N ILE A 160 -1.67 25.07 14.58
CA ILE A 160 -0.45 24.71 13.84
C ILE A 160 0.77 25.01 14.74
N LEU A 161 1.61 23.99 14.96
CA LEU A 161 2.83 24.09 15.74
C LEU A 161 4.06 24.30 14.85
N TYR A 162 4.06 23.67 13.67
CA TYR A 162 5.10 23.80 12.65
C TYR A 162 4.54 23.38 11.29
N ALA A 163 5.04 23.99 10.22
CA ALA A 163 4.71 23.62 8.86
C ALA A 163 5.90 23.95 7.93
N CYS A 164 6.12 23.14 6.90
CA CYS A 164 7.21 23.35 5.95
C CYS A 164 6.92 22.74 4.57
N ILE A 165 7.49 23.34 3.54
CA ILE A 165 7.42 22.95 2.13
C ILE A 165 8.84 22.73 1.58
N GLU A 166 9.09 21.51 1.10
CA GLU A 166 10.29 21.11 0.35
C GLU A 166 11.59 21.43 1.10
N LYS A 167 12.37 22.43 0.65
CA LYS A 167 13.63 22.84 1.26
C LYS A 167 13.45 23.39 2.68
N GLU A 168 12.29 23.95 3.00
CA GLU A 168 11.96 24.42 4.36
C GLU A 168 11.92 23.27 5.38
N CYS A 169 11.68 22.03 4.93
CA CYS A 169 11.77 20.83 5.75
C CYS A 169 13.22 20.33 5.95
N GLY A 170 14.20 21.10 5.48
CA GLY A 170 15.63 20.91 5.71
C GLY A 170 16.45 20.60 4.46
N PRO A 171 17.78 20.69 4.57
CA PRO A 171 18.70 20.39 3.47
C PRO A 171 18.62 18.91 3.04
N SER A 172 19.09 18.60 1.83
CA SER A 172 18.96 17.28 1.18
C SER A 172 19.57 16.07 1.92
N HIS A 173 20.25 16.28 3.06
CA HIS A 173 20.69 15.23 3.98
C HIS A 173 19.78 15.05 5.21
N ALA A 174 19.09 16.12 5.67
CA ALA A 174 18.10 16.10 6.75
C ALA A 174 16.95 15.13 6.46
N THR A 175 16.58 15.06 5.18
CA THR A 175 15.96 13.92 4.47
C THR A 175 16.04 12.57 5.19
N SER A 176 17.25 12.03 5.38
CA SER A 176 17.44 10.71 6.00
C SER A 176 17.16 10.68 7.52
N ARG A 177 17.23 11.84 8.17
CA ARG A 177 17.03 12.03 9.62
C ARG A 177 15.56 11.94 9.99
N TRP A 178 14.67 12.53 9.16
CA TRP A 178 13.22 12.47 9.36
C TRP A 178 12.71 11.05 9.57
N GLY A 179 13.13 10.10 8.71
CA GLY A 179 12.75 8.69 8.83
C GLY A 179 13.24 8.03 10.11
N ARG A 180 14.46 8.37 10.58
CA ARG A 180 15.03 7.82 11.83
C ARG A 180 14.37 8.40 13.08
N VAL A 181 14.14 9.71 13.11
CA VAL A 181 13.58 10.43 14.27
C VAL A 181 12.07 10.17 14.45
N THR A 182 11.31 10.10 13.35
CA THR A 182 9.83 10.04 13.40
C THR A 182 9.23 8.68 13.03
N GLY A 183 10.01 7.80 12.38
CA GLY A 183 9.48 6.58 11.76
C GLY A 183 8.58 6.82 10.54
N LEU A 184 8.57 8.03 9.96
CA LEU A 184 7.88 8.29 8.70
C LEU A 184 8.54 7.50 7.56
N ARG A 185 7.74 6.66 6.88
CA ARG A 185 8.20 5.67 5.89
C ARG A 185 8.46 6.24 4.48
N PHE A 186 8.04 7.48 4.23
CA PHE A 186 8.19 8.14 2.94
C PHE A 186 8.95 9.44 3.14
N PHE A 187 10.07 9.57 2.43
CA PHE A 187 10.79 10.82 2.28
C PHE A 187 10.99 11.13 0.80
N SER A 188 10.76 12.38 0.42
CA SER A 188 11.03 12.95 -0.91
C SER A 188 11.59 14.37 -0.72
N PRO A 189 12.49 14.87 -1.60
CA PRO A 189 12.82 16.29 -1.66
C PRO A 189 11.57 17.19 -1.79
N GLU A 190 10.46 16.64 -2.30
CA GLU A 190 9.16 17.29 -2.41
C GLU A 190 8.31 17.18 -1.11
N MET A 191 8.90 16.78 0.02
CA MET A 191 8.21 16.63 1.31
C MET A 191 7.48 17.93 1.68
N ARG A 192 6.25 17.77 2.17
CA ARG A 192 5.46 18.83 2.77
C ARG A 192 4.95 18.30 4.12
N TYR A 193 5.09 19.07 5.19
CA TYR A 193 4.82 18.60 6.55
C TYR A 193 4.04 19.62 7.37
N ILE A 194 3.16 19.12 8.24
CA ILE A 194 2.37 19.90 9.18
C ILE A 194 2.39 19.16 10.53
N ALA A 195 2.84 19.84 11.58
CA ALA A 195 2.58 19.48 12.97
C ALA A 195 1.44 20.36 13.48
N ALA A 196 0.33 19.75 13.89
CA ALA A 196 -0.84 20.44 14.40
C ALA A 196 -1.37 19.77 15.67
N LYS A 197 -1.89 20.58 16.59
CA LYS A 197 -2.47 20.17 17.87
C LYS A 197 -3.95 20.50 17.88
N GLY A 198 -4.80 19.48 17.98
CA GLY A 198 -6.24 19.69 18.14
C GLY A 198 -6.55 20.38 19.46
N SER A 199 -7.54 21.28 19.42
CA SER A 199 -8.23 21.72 20.64
C SER A 199 -9.00 20.55 21.25
N LYS A 200 -9.15 20.55 22.58
CA LYS A 200 -9.95 19.57 23.33
C LYS A 200 -11.40 20.03 23.43
#